data_AF-K5VD90-F1
#
_entry.id   AF-K5VD90-F1
#
_cell.length_a   1.000
_cell.length_b   1.000
_cell.length_c   1.000
_cell.angle_alpha   90.00
_cell.angle_beta   90.00
_cell.angle_gamma   90.00
#
_symmetry.space_group_name_H-M   'P 1'
#
loop_
_entity.id
_entity.type
_entity.pdbx_description
1 polymer ?
#
loop_
_entity_poly.entity_id
_entity_poly.type
_entity_poly.pdbx_seq_one_letter_code
_entity_poly.pdbx_strand_id
1 'polypeptide(L)'
;MSASHGTPSAESRNAAQPQVSAPPREELQTPRRPAPVVSPVVHSNFNPSGAPKDKAFMRAFLRSTRPATDNLMSVFISHGVIDGVCLSVLAELSDAEQKEFLRDDLGLNAMQALSIRLALRDM
;
A
#
# COMPACT_ATOMS: atom_id res chain seq x y z
N MET A 1 44.41 11.88 62.86
CA MET A 1 44.18 10.42 63.00
C MET A 1 43.52 9.96 61.72
N SER A 2 44.36 9.69 60.71
CA SER A 2 44.61 8.35 60.14
C SER A 2 43.57 8.02 59.06
N ALA A 3 43.88 8.22 57.77
CA ALA A 3 44.54 7.27 56.86
C ALA A 3 43.60 6.08 56.53
N SER A 4 43.43 5.58 55.31
CA SER A 4 44.06 5.77 54.01
C SER A 4 43.32 4.88 53.00
N HIS A 5 43.38 5.27 51.73
CA HIS A 5 43.51 4.45 50.52
C HIS A 5 42.78 3.10 50.35
N GLY A 6 42.19 2.96 49.15
CA GLY A 6 42.65 1.92 48.22
C GLY A 6 41.68 0.77 47.93
N THR A 7 41.03 0.87 46.77
CA THR A 7 40.43 -0.26 46.01
C THR A 7 41.48 -1.33 45.67
N PRO A 8 41.12 -2.61 45.45
CA PRO A 8 40.78 -3.03 44.08
C PRO A 8 39.72 -4.14 43.94
N SER A 9 39.39 -4.36 42.67
CA SER A 9 38.46 -5.25 41.98
C SER A 9 38.34 -6.73 42.37
N ALA A 10 37.21 -7.25 41.88
CA ALA A 10 36.95 -8.58 41.30
C ALA A 10 36.50 -9.71 42.24
N GLU A 11 35.24 -10.14 42.09
CA GLU A 11 34.95 -11.40 41.39
C GLU A 11 33.43 -11.47 41.11
N SER A 12 33.13 -11.72 39.84
CA SER A 12 31.81 -11.92 39.27
C SER A 12 31.27 -13.30 39.63
N ARG A 13 30.05 -13.40 40.18
CA ARG A 13 29.19 -14.59 40.01
C ARG A 13 27.74 -14.19 39.78
N ASN A 14 27.43 -14.22 38.49
CA ASN A 14 26.14 -14.05 37.85
C ASN A 14 25.18 -15.20 38.23
N ALA A 15 23.97 -14.87 38.66
CA ALA A 15 22.75 -15.58 38.27
C ALA A 15 21.53 -14.72 38.65
N ALA A 16 20.68 -14.49 37.64
CA ALA A 16 19.64 -13.48 37.58
C ALA A 16 18.52 -13.61 38.63
N GLN A 17 18.12 -12.43 39.14
CA GLN A 17 16.84 -12.06 39.74
C GLN A 17 15.66 -12.16 38.74
N PRO A 18 14.39 -11.91 39.14
CA PRO A 18 13.75 -12.02 40.46
C PRO A 18 12.36 -12.72 40.43
N GLN A 19 11.87 -13.03 41.63
CA GLN A 19 10.52 -13.49 41.93
C GLN A 19 9.49 -12.35 42.06
N VAL A 20 8.21 -12.78 42.16
CA VAL A 20 7.07 -12.30 42.98
C VAL A 20 5.96 -11.47 42.31
N SER A 21 4.72 -11.93 42.57
CA SER A 21 3.43 -11.20 42.75
C SER A 21 2.62 -10.88 41.49
N ALA A 22 1.29 -10.99 41.40
CA ALA A 22 0.16 -11.43 42.22
C ALA A 22 -1.13 -11.27 41.33
N PRO A 23 -2.33 -11.76 41.72
CA PRO A 23 -3.43 -12.23 40.83
C PRO A 23 -4.62 -11.23 40.68
N PRO A 24 -5.90 -11.63 40.47
CA PRO A 24 -6.56 -12.24 39.29
C PRO A 24 -7.82 -11.45 38.83
N ARG A 25 -8.18 -11.44 37.54
CA ARG A 25 -9.60 -11.25 37.12
C ARG A 25 -9.80 -11.61 35.65
N GLU A 26 -10.09 -12.87 35.34
CA GLU A 26 -10.71 -13.23 34.06
C GLU A 26 -12.18 -13.58 34.30
N GLU A 27 -12.99 -12.57 34.01
CA GLU A 27 -14.43 -12.52 34.07
C GLU A 27 -15.00 -13.08 32.76
N LEU A 28 -15.91 -14.05 32.89
CA LEU A 28 -16.91 -14.50 31.93
C LEU A 28 -16.45 -14.88 30.51
N GLN A 29 -16.37 -16.20 30.30
CA GLN A 29 -16.43 -16.85 29.00
C GLN A 29 -17.76 -16.55 28.29
N THR A 30 -17.73 -15.63 27.32
CA THR A 30 -18.77 -15.49 26.31
C THR A 30 -18.46 -16.44 25.13
N PRO A 31 -19.41 -17.24 24.62
CA PRO A 31 -19.17 -18.12 23.48
C PRO A 31 -18.76 -17.30 22.25
N ARG A 32 -17.51 -17.45 21.78
CA ARG A 32 -17.06 -16.90 20.51
C ARG A 32 -17.86 -17.54 19.38
N ARG A 33 -18.89 -16.84 18.89
CA ARG A 33 -19.39 -17.05 17.53
C ARG A 33 -18.20 -16.90 16.57
N PRO A 34 -18.01 -17.80 15.59
CA PRO A 34 -17.11 -17.53 14.48
C PRO A 34 -17.54 -16.23 13.82
N ALA A 35 -16.64 -15.26 13.71
CA ALA A 35 -16.86 -14.11 12.85
C ALA A 35 -17.15 -14.62 11.42
N PRO A 36 -18.12 -14.07 10.68
CA PRO A 36 -18.23 -14.37 9.27
C PRO A 36 -16.91 -13.95 8.63
N VAL A 37 -16.17 -14.94 8.12
CA VAL A 37 -15.02 -14.68 7.26
C VAL A 37 -15.62 -14.02 6.02
N VAL A 38 -15.53 -12.70 5.93
CA VAL A 38 -15.80 -11.99 4.69
C VAL A 38 -14.66 -12.36 3.76
N SER A 39 -14.86 -13.44 3.00
CA SER A 39 -14.07 -13.70 1.81
C SER A 39 -14.21 -12.45 0.92
N PRO A 40 -13.11 -11.82 0.46
CA PRO A 40 -13.25 -10.82 -0.58
C PRO A 40 -13.86 -11.53 -1.78
N VAL A 41 -15.11 -11.19 -2.07
CA VAL A 41 -15.80 -11.63 -3.26
C VAL A 41 -15.08 -10.93 -4.41
N VAL A 42 -14.09 -11.60 -4.99
CA VAL A 42 -13.54 -11.21 -6.29
C VAL A 42 -14.58 -11.66 -7.28
N HIS A 43 -15.60 -10.84 -7.52
CA HIS A 43 -16.49 -11.04 -8.66
C HIS A 43 -15.71 -10.70 -9.92
N SER A 44 -14.97 -11.72 -10.36
CA SER A 44 -14.37 -11.86 -11.68
C SER A 44 -15.47 -11.86 -12.74
N ASN A 45 -15.98 -10.68 -13.07
CA ASN A 45 -16.72 -10.42 -14.31
C ASN A 45 -15.98 -9.37 -15.14
N PHE A 46 -14.65 -9.44 -15.15
CA PHE A 46 -13.83 -8.75 -16.14
C PHE A 46 -14.06 -9.42 -17.49
N ASN A 47 -15.05 -8.93 -18.25
CA ASN A 47 -15.16 -9.25 -19.67
C ASN A 47 -14.06 -8.44 -20.36
N PRO A 48 -12.96 -9.04 -20.86
CA PRO A 48 -11.86 -8.30 -21.49
C PRO A 48 -12.26 -7.88 -22.91
N SER A 49 -13.51 -7.45 -23.11
CA SER A 49 -14.02 -6.92 -24.36
C SER A 49 -13.66 -5.43 -24.51
N GLY A 50 -12.49 -5.02 -24.03
CA GLY A 50 -11.84 -3.83 -24.56
C GLY A 50 -11.38 -4.20 -25.96
N ALA A 51 -11.95 -3.55 -26.97
CA ALA A 51 -11.61 -3.84 -28.35
C ALA A 51 -10.07 -3.70 -28.53
N PRO A 52 -9.46 -4.37 -29.52
CA PRO A 52 -8.02 -4.24 -29.78
C PRO A 52 -7.57 -2.77 -29.91
N LYS A 53 -8.48 -1.89 -30.34
CA LYS A 53 -8.28 -0.45 -30.47
C LYS A 53 -8.10 0.26 -29.14
N ASP A 54 -8.87 -0.11 -28.11
CA ASP A 54 -8.86 0.56 -26.80
C ASP A 54 -7.56 0.24 -26.05
N LYS A 55 -7.14 -1.02 -26.11
CA LYS A 55 -5.83 -1.45 -25.60
C LYS A 55 -4.67 -0.81 -26.37
N ALA A 56 -4.80 -0.65 -27.70
CA ALA A 56 -3.78 0.01 -28.50
C ALA A 56 -3.65 1.51 -28.15
N PHE A 57 -4.76 2.18 -27.89
CA PHE A 57 -4.77 3.57 -27.42
C PHE A 57 -4.10 3.70 -26.06
N MET A 58 -4.51 2.89 -25.07
CA MET A 58 -3.91 2.90 -23.73
C MET A 58 -2.39 2.67 -23.79
N ARG A 59 -1.95 1.73 -24.63
CA ARG A 59 -0.51 1.49 -24.85
C ARG A 59 0.17 2.70 -25.48
N ALA A 60 -0.43 3.32 -26.48
CA ALA A 60 0.12 4.51 -27.12
C ALA A 60 0.28 5.67 -26.12
N PHE A 61 -0.75 5.92 -25.30
CA PHE A 61 -0.71 6.92 -24.23
C PHE A 61 0.37 6.63 -23.18
N LEU A 62 0.47 5.40 -22.71
CA LEU A 62 1.49 5.04 -21.72
C LEU A 62 2.91 5.16 -22.30
N ARG A 63 3.12 4.78 -23.56
CA ARG A 63 4.42 4.97 -24.24
C ARG A 63 4.77 6.43 -24.49
N SER A 64 3.80 7.26 -24.85
CA SER A 64 4.02 8.69 -25.07
C SER A 64 4.37 9.40 -23.77
N THR A 65 3.85 8.90 -22.64
CA THR A 65 4.21 9.39 -21.31
C THR A 65 5.66 9.03 -20.98
N ARG A 66 5.99 7.73 -20.94
CA ARG A 66 7.35 7.20 -20.84
C ARG A 66 7.41 5.76 -21.40
N PRO A 67 8.48 5.35 -22.09
CA PRO A 67 8.60 3.95 -22.54
C PRO A 67 8.52 2.92 -21.40
N ALA A 68 8.94 3.31 -20.18
CA ALA A 68 8.91 2.45 -19.00
C ALA A 68 7.51 2.32 -18.34
N THR A 69 6.51 3.09 -18.77
CA THR A 69 5.14 3.03 -18.19
C THR A 69 4.21 2.06 -18.91
N ASP A 70 4.67 1.37 -19.96
CA ASP A 70 3.90 0.30 -20.63
C ASP A 70 3.52 -0.85 -19.69
N ASN A 71 4.33 -1.08 -18.66
CA ASN A 71 4.05 -2.08 -17.63
C ASN A 71 2.86 -1.70 -16.72
N LEU A 72 2.45 -0.43 -16.69
CA LEU A 72 1.30 0.05 -15.91
C LEU A 72 -0.02 -0.33 -16.58
N MET A 73 0.00 -0.78 -17.83
CA MET A 73 -1.22 -1.08 -18.56
C MET A 73 -2.12 -2.11 -17.86
N SER A 74 -1.52 -3.14 -17.24
CA SER A 74 -2.30 -4.11 -16.44
C SER A 74 -2.93 -3.46 -15.20
N VAL A 75 -2.26 -2.48 -14.60
CA VAL A 75 -2.75 -1.74 -13.42
C VAL A 75 -3.97 -0.91 -13.80
N PHE A 76 -3.87 -0.08 -14.83
CA PHE A 76 -5.01 0.71 -15.34
C PHE A 76 -6.22 -0.18 -15.69
N ILE A 77 -5.96 -1.26 -16.43
CA ILE A 77 -7.01 -2.21 -16.83
C ILE A 77 -7.68 -2.89 -15.63
N SER A 78 -6.89 -3.28 -14.62
CA SER A 78 -7.42 -3.92 -13.40
C SER A 78 -8.31 -2.99 -12.58
N HIS A 79 -8.10 -1.67 -12.70
CA HIS A 79 -8.91 -0.62 -12.08
C HIS A 79 -10.01 -0.07 -13.01
N GLY A 80 -10.27 -0.73 -14.14
CA GLY A 80 -11.36 -0.35 -15.05
C GLY A 80 -11.04 0.82 -15.99
N VAL A 81 -9.80 1.32 -16.02
CA VAL A 81 -9.35 2.32 -16.98
C VAL A 81 -8.85 1.62 -18.23
N ILE A 82 -9.76 1.40 -19.18
CA ILE A 82 -9.54 0.50 -20.32
C ILE A 82 -9.42 1.20 -21.67
N ASP A 83 -9.80 2.47 -21.76
CA ASP A 83 -9.87 3.23 -23.01
C ASP A 83 -9.57 4.73 -22.81
N GLY A 84 -9.61 5.48 -23.91
CA GLY A 84 -9.40 6.92 -23.89
C GLY A 84 -10.51 7.72 -23.22
N VAL A 85 -11.74 7.20 -23.16
CA VAL A 85 -12.85 7.88 -22.47
C VAL A 85 -12.59 7.89 -20.97
N CYS A 86 -12.16 6.76 -20.40
CA CYS A 86 -11.75 6.69 -19.00
C CYS A 86 -10.60 7.66 -18.69
N LEU A 87 -9.64 7.81 -19.60
CA LEU A 87 -8.54 8.76 -19.44
C LEU A 87 -9.00 10.22 -19.53
N SER A 88 -9.92 10.56 -20.44
CA SER A 88 -10.51 11.89 -20.52
C SER A 88 -11.27 12.26 -19.25
N VAL A 89 -12.09 11.35 -18.72
CA VAL A 89 -12.78 11.55 -17.44
C VAL A 89 -11.77 11.74 -16.31
N LEU A 90 -10.69 10.95 -16.29
CA LEU A 90 -9.62 11.11 -15.31
C LEU A 90 -8.90 12.46 -15.44
N ALA A 91 -8.72 12.97 -16.66
CA ALA A 91 -8.10 14.26 -16.93
C ALA A 91 -8.97 15.46 -16.48
N GLU A 92 -10.30 15.30 -16.49
CA GLU A 92 -11.25 16.32 -16.02
C GLU A 92 -11.32 16.43 -14.49
N LEU A 93 -10.87 15.42 -13.75
CA LEU A 93 -10.81 15.47 -12.28
C LEU A 93 -9.85 16.56 -11.81
N SER A 94 -10.07 17.07 -10.60
CA SER A 94 -9.16 18.04 -10.00
C SER A 94 -7.77 17.45 -9.80
N ASP A 95 -6.76 18.33 -9.73
CA ASP A 95 -5.37 17.95 -9.45
C ASP A 95 -5.19 17.13 -8.17
N ALA A 96 -6.09 17.30 -7.19
CA ALA A 96 -6.10 16.55 -5.94
C ALA A 96 -6.68 15.14 -6.16
N GLU A 97 -7.84 15.03 -6.81
CA GLU A 97 -8.49 13.76 -7.12
C GLU A 97 -7.65 12.89 -8.05
N GLN A 98 -7.01 13.47 -9.08
CA GLN A 98 -6.07 12.73 -9.92
C GLN A 98 -4.89 12.17 -9.10
N LYS A 99 -4.39 12.96 -8.14
CA LYS A 99 -3.26 12.53 -7.30
C LYS A 99 -3.64 11.38 -6.38
N GLU A 100 -4.81 11.48 -5.78
CA GLU A 100 -5.38 10.44 -4.91
C GLU A 100 -5.60 9.17 -5.71
N PHE A 101 -6.33 9.24 -6.82
CA PHE A 101 -6.59 8.07 -7.67
C PHE A 101 -5.30 7.39 -8.17
N LEU A 102 -4.34 8.17 -8.68
CA LEU A 102 -3.10 7.60 -9.21
C LEU A 102 -2.22 6.97 -8.12
N ARG A 103 -2.21 7.51 -6.90
CA ARG A 103 -1.32 7.00 -5.83
C ARG A 103 -1.99 5.95 -4.96
N ASP A 104 -3.23 6.18 -4.60
CA ASP A 104 -3.93 5.44 -3.55
C ASP A 104 -4.76 4.31 -4.17
N ASP A 105 -5.44 4.55 -5.30
CA ASP A 105 -6.16 3.49 -6.02
C ASP A 105 -5.23 2.68 -6.91
N LEU A 106 -4.48 3.32 -7.81
CA LEU A 106 -3.59 2.64 -8.76
C LEU A 106 -2.23 2.25 -8.16
N GLY A 107 -1.91 2.68 -6.94
CA GLY A 107 -0.66 2.32 -6.27
C GLY A 107 0.61 2.86 -6.96
N LEU A 108 0.49 3.90 -7.79
CA LEU A 108 1.64 4.43 -8.52
C LEU A 108 2.60 5.17 -7.58
N ASN A 109 3.89 4.98 -7.81
CA ASN A 109 4.88 5.78 -7.10
C ASN A 109 4.83 7.25 -7.53
N ALA A 110 5.44 8.14 -6.74
CA ALA A 110 5.38 9.58 -6.97
C ALA A 110 5.82 10.00 -8.38
N MET A 111 6.83 9.35 -8.96
CA MET A 111 7.33 9.67 -10.30
C MET A 111 6.40 9.17 -11.40
N GLN A 112 5.82 7.99 -11.24
CA GLN A 112 4.82 7.45 -12.16
C GLN A 112 3.55 8.32 -12.14
N ALA A 113 3.02 8.60 -10.96
CA ALA A 113 1.84 9.47 -10.79
C ALA A 113 2.07 10.86 -11.39
N LEU A 114 3.24 11.48 -11.14
CA LEU A 114 3.59 12.76 -11.75
C LEU A 114 3.63 12.69 -13.28
N SER A 115 4.25 11.65 -13.84
CA SER A 115 4.38 11.50 -15.30
C SER A 115 3.01 11.36 -15.96
N ILE A 116 2.14 10.51 -15.39
CA ILE A 116 0.78 10.32 -15.90
C ILE A 116 -0.03 11.60 -15.78
N ARG A 117 0.04 12.31 -14.65
CA ARG A 117 -0.67 13.59 -14.48
C ARG A 117 -0.27 14.64 -15.50
N LEU A 118 1.02 14.73 -15.84
CA LEU A 118 1.47 15.64 -16.88
C LEU A 118 0.89 15.24 -18.24
N ALA A 119 0.89 13.95 -18.57
CA ALA A 119 0.29 13.46 -19.81
C ALA A 119 -1.23 13.69 -19.87
N LEU A 120 -1.95 13.58 -18.75
CA LEU A 120 -3.39 13.87 -18.67
C LEU A 120 -3.71 15.35 -18.92
N ARG A 121 -2.82 16.27 -18.54
CA ARG A 121 -3.01 17.71 -18.79
C ARG A 121 -2.88 18.10 -20.26
N ASP A 122 -2.20 17.26 -21.04
CA ASP A 122 -1.95 17.47 -22.47
C ASP A 122 -2.96 16.74 -23.37
N MET A 123 -3.97 16.08 -22.79
CA MET A 123 -5.09 15.43 -23.51
C MET A 123 -6.17 16.43 -23.91
#